data_AF-M9LD65-F1
#
_entry.id   AF-M9LD65-F1
#
_cell.length_a   1.000
_cell.length_b   1.000
_cell.length_c   1.000
_cell.angle_alpha   90.00
_cell.angle_beta   90.00
_cell.angle_gamma   90.00
#
_symmetry.space_group_name_H-M   'P 1'
#
loop_
_entity.id
_entity.type
_entity.pdbx_description
1 polymer ?
#
loop_
_entity_poly.entity_id
_entity_poly.type
_entity_poly.pdbx_seq_one_letter_code
_entity_poly.pdbx_strand_id
1 'polypeptide(L)'
;LPVLPPPLLMLFNTARLDRRAVACALTFGLITPYMLLPVGFGAIFHDIVASNMTQNGLTLDASQLPKAMLLPAIGMVAGLLFAIMISYRKPRQYAEGAAPRPTAEAAGAPVASRFAAGSGIAAIAAMLAVQLSTGSMIYGAAAGLAVLLLARVMPLGQADRILSDGMRSMAYIGFVMMSAAGLGAVLRETGHIEALVQAAISLVGDNRALAALLMLAIGLLITLGIGSSFSTIPLIATVFVPLCVELGFSPLATVSLIGTAAALGDAGSPASDSTLGPTAGLNADGQHDHIWGTCVPTFLHYNVPLLLFGFLAAMVL
;
A
#
# COMPACT_ATOMS: atom_id res chain seq x y z
N LEU A 1 3.88 -2.07 -11.48
CA LEU A 1 4.53 -3.28 -10.92
C LEU A 1 4.60 -4.45 -11.91
N PRO A 2 3.52 -4.90 -12.58
CA PRO A 2 3.56 -6.09 -13.45
C PRO A 2 4.61 -6.05 -14.58
N VAL A 3 4.93 -4.86 -15.08
CA VAL A 3 5.80 -4.63 -16.24
C VAL A 3 7.29 -4.71 -15.89
N LEU A 4 7.68 -4.43 -14.64
CA LEU A 4 9.08 -4.28 -14.24
C LEU A 4 9.81 -5.62 -14.04
N PRO A 5 9.25 -6.62 -13.33
CA PRO A 5 9.96 -7.89 -13.10
C PRO A 5 10.21 -8.75 -14.35
N PRO A 6 9.30 -8.89 -15.34
CA PRO A 6 9.51 -9.76 -16.49
C PRO A 6 10.86 -9.58 -17.22
N PRO A 7 11.30 -8.36 -17.59
CA PRO A 7 12.60 -8.17 -18.24
C PRO A 7 13.80 -8.45 -17.31
N LEU A 8 13.59 -8.45 -15.99
CA LEU A 8 14.64 -8.70 -14.99
C LEU A 8 14.73 -10.18 -14.56
N LEU A 9 13.78 -11.02 -14.97
CA LEU A 9 13.74 -12.44 -14.55
C LEU A 9 15.02 -13.19 -14.91
N MET A 10 15.58 -12.94 -16.09
CA MET A 10 16.85 -13.57 -16.50
C MET A 10 17.98 -13.17 -15.56
N LEU A 11 18.08 -11.88 -15.21
CA LEU A 11 19.07 -11.38 -14.25
C LEU A 11 18.88 -12.01 -12.88
N PHE A 12 17.63 -12.09 -12.39
CA PHE A 12 17.32 -12.70 -11.09
C PHE A 12 17.70 -14.18 -11.06
N ASN A 13 17.43 -14.91 -12.14
CA ASN A 13 17.78 -16.33 -12.27
C ASN A 13 19.30 -16.53 -12.30
N THR A 14 20.03 -15.75 -13.10
CA THR A 14 21.51 -15.83 -13.18
C THR A 14 22.16 -15.46 -11.85
N ALA A 15 21.64 -14.44 -11.17
CA ALA A 15 22.10 -14.05 -9.83
C ALA A 15 21.61 -14.99 -8.71
N ARG A 16 20.78 -16.00 -9.04
CA ARG A 16 20.16 -16.95 -8.09
C ARG A 16 19.41 -16.26 -6.95
N LEU A 17 18.76 -15.12 -7.24
CA LEU A 17 18.00 -14.36 -6.25
C LEU A 17 16.69 -15.08 -5.93
N ASP A 18 16.35 -15.19 -4.65
CA ASP A 18 15.03 -15.67 -4.26
C ASP A 18 13.97 -14.61 -4.60
N ARG A 19 13.09 -14.91 -5.55
CA ARG A 19 12.00 -14.03 -5.96
C ARG A 19 11.04 -13.66 -4.84
N ARG A 20 11.01 -14.41 -3.73
CA ARG A 20 10.30 -14.00 -2.50
C ARG A 20 10.89 -12.73 -1.90
N ALA A 21 12.22 -12.59 -1.90
CA ALA A 21 12.90 -11.37 -1.48
C ALA A 21 12.54 -10.20 -2.42
N VAL A 22 12.47 -10.46 -3.72
CA VAL A 22 12.08 -9.46 -4.73
C VAL A 22 10.63 -9.03 -4.53
N ALA A 23 9.71 -9.98 -4.31
CA ALA A 23 8.31 -9.69 -3.97
C ALA A 23 8.21 -8.82 -2.72
N CYS A 24 8.92 -9.18 -1.64
CA CYS A 24 9.03 -8.36 -0.45
C CYS A 24 9.52 -6.94 -0.78
N ALA A 25 10.62 -6.78 -1.51
CA ALA A 25 11.17 -5.46 -1.86
C ALA A 25 10.19 -4.61 -2.68
N LEU A 26 9.49 -5.20 -3.65
CA LEU A 26 8.49 -4.53 -4.46
C LEU A 26 7.28 -4.08 -3.63
N THR A 27 6.77 -4.95 -2.75
CA THR A 27 5.66 -4.63 -1.85
C THR A 27 6.05 -3.55 -0.84
N PHE A 28 7.25 -3.61 -0.26
CA PHE A 28 7.77 -2.54 0.61
C PHE A 28 7.86 -1.20 -0.12
N GLY A 29 8.39 -1.21 -1.34
CA GLY A 29 8.53 -0.01 -2.17
C GLY A 29 7.21 0.58 -2.65
N LEU A 30 6.09 -0.11 -2.42
CA LEU A 30 4.74 0.41 -2.67
C LEU A 30 4.09 0.90 -1.37
N ILE A 31 4.06 0.03 -0.35
CA ILE A 31 3.29 0.26 0.87
C ILE A 31 3.91 1.34 1.75
N THR A 32 5.20 1.19 2.08
CA THR A 32 5.88 2.09 3.01
C THR A 32 5.91 3.55 2.53
N PRO A 33 6.15 3.83 1.22
CA PRO A 33 6.08 5.19 0.72
C PRO A 33 4.72 5.86 0.90
N TYR A 34 3.60 5.18 0.61
CA TYR A 34 2.29 5.84 0.79
C TYR A 34 1.96 6.05 2.28
N MET A 35 2.45 5.18 3.16
CA MET A 35 2.22 5.34 4.60
C MET A 35 2.95 6.57 5.16
N LEU A 36 4.15 6.87 4.65
CA LEU A 36 5.05 7.85 5.28
C LEU A 36 5.21 9.15 4.48
N LEU A 37 5.25 9.09 3.15
CA LEU A 37 5.61 10.24 2.31
C LEU A 37 4.34 10.92 1.78
N PRO A 38 4.12 12.23 2.03
CA PRO A 38 2.93 12.96 1.59
C PRO A 38 3.02 13.38 0.10
N VAL A 39 3.36 12.43 -0.78
CA VAL A 39 3.50 12.64 -2.24
C VAL A 39 2.90 11.46 -3.00
N GLY A 40 2.49 11.70 -4.24
CA GLY A 40 1.78 10.71 -5.07
C GLY A 40 0.62 10.03 -4.33
N PHE A 41 0.58 8.69 -4.37
CA PHE A 41 -0.41 7.89 -3.63
C PHE A 41 -0.38 8.10 -2.11
N GLY A 42 0.74 8.52 -1.54
CA GLY A 42 0.81 8.83 -0.11
C GLY A 42 0.03 10.09 0.26
N ALA A 43 0.01 11.11 -0.59
CA ALA A 43 -0.87 12.26 -0.39
C ALA A 43 -2.36 11.85 -0.38
N ILE A 44 -2.76 10.98 -1.32
CA ILE A 44 -4.14 10.43 -1.36
C ILE A 44 -4.45 9.66 -0.08
N PHE A 45 -3.55 8.76 0.33
CA PHE A 45 -3.71 7.97 1.54
C PHE A 45 -3.87 8.90 2.74
N HIS A 46 -3.06 9.95 2.81
CA HIS A 46 -3.06 10.90 3.92
C HIS A 46 -4.36 11.70 3.99
N ASP A 47 -4.83 12.18 2.86
CA ASP A 47 -6.08 12.92 2.74
C ASP A 47 -7.30 12.05 3.05
N ILE A 48 -7.31 10.79 2.60
CA ILE A 48 -8.42 9.86 2.88
C ILE A 48 -8.48 9.58 4.37
N VAL A 49 -7.36 9.32 5.04
CA VAL A 49 -7.35 9.14 6.50
C VAL A 49 -7.83 10.41 7.21
N ALA A 50 -7.24 11.58 6.91
CA ALA A 50 -7.59 12.82 7.58
C ALA A 50 -9.07 13.23 7.39
N SER A 51 -9.58 13.10 6.16
CA SER A 51 -10.99 13.40 5.84
C SER A 51 -11.96 12.46 6.55
N ASN A 52 -11.71 11.15 6.52
CA ASN A 52 -12.58 10.18 7.20
C ASN A 52 -12.51 10.31 8.72
N MET A 53 -11.36 10.67 9.29
CA MET A 53 -11.26 10.97 10.72
C MET A 53 -12.08 12.20 11.10
N THR A 54 -11.98 13.27 10.31
CA THR A 54 -12.73 14.51 10.54
C THR A 54 -14.24 14.26 10.43
N GLN A 55 -14.69 13.49 9.44
CA GLN A 55 -16.10 13.11 9.29
C GLN A 55 -16.64 12.29 10.46
N ASN A 56 -15.77 11.54 11.14
CA ASN A 56 -16.14 10.69 12.26
C ASN A 56 -15.89 11.32 13.64
N GLY A 57 -15.60 12.62 13.70
CA GLY A 57 -15.57 13.39 14.94
C GLY A 57 -14.18 13.70 15.49
N LEU A 58 -13.11 13.46 14.72
CA LEU A 58 -11.74 13.76 15.12
C LEU A 58 -11.04 14.59 14.05
N THR A 59 -11.02 15.91 14.24
CA THR A 59 -10.36 16.84 13.31
C THR A 59 -8.85 16.63 13.33
N LEU A 60 -8.28 16.36 12.16
CA LEU A 60 -6.87 16.10 11.99
C LEU A 60 -6.36 16.70 10.69
N ASP A 61 -5.16 17.26 10.73
CA ASP A 61 -4.44 17.70 9.55
C ASP A 61 -3.63 16.52 8.95
N ALA A 62 -3.73 16.33 7.63
CA ALA A 62 -3.01 15.28 6.91
C ALA A 62 -1.48 15.35 7.12
N SER A 63 -0.91 16.53 7.39
CA SER A 63 0.51 16.73 7.72
C SER A 63 0.96 16.01 8.99
N GLN A 64 0.04 15.59 9.86
CA GLN A 64 0.34 14.84 11.08
C GLN A 64 0.51 13.34 10.83
N LEU A 65 0.04 12.81 9.68
CA LEU A 65 0.12 11.38 9.37
C LEU A 65 1.55 10.84 9.32
N PRO A 66 2.51 11.50 8.65
CA PRO A 66 3.90 11.05 8.64
C PRO A 66 4.46 10.82 10.05
N LYS A 67 4.09 11.68 11.01
CA LYS A 67 4.51 11.56 12.41
C LYS A 67 3.86 10.34 13.09
N ALA A 68 2.56 10.14 12.91
CA ALA A 68 1.85 8.99 13.48
C ALA A 68 2.28 7.65 12.87
N MET A 69 2.62 7.65 11.58
CA MET A 69 3.00 6.46 10.81
C MET A 69 4.49 6.15 10.85
N LEU A 70 5.31 6.99 11.49
CA LEU A 70 6.77 6.80 11.56
C LEU A 70 7.14 5.46 12.20
N LEU A 71 6.54 5.14 13.35
CA LEU A 71 6.85 3.90 14.06
C LEU A 71 6.37 2.65 13.29
N PRO A 72 5.13 2.60 12.74
CA PRO A 72 4.72 1.55 11.80
C PRO A 72 5.65 1.40 10.60
N ALA A 73 6.12 2.51 10.00
CA ALA A 73 7.03 2.49 8.87
C ALA A 73 8.42 1.92 9.25
N ILE A 74 8.91 2.17 10.47
CA ILE A 74 10.12 1.51 10.99
C ILE A 74 9.92 -0.01 11.06
N GLY A 75 8.73 -0.46 11.47
CA GLY A 75 8.34 -1.87 11.43
C GLY A 75 8.46 -2.47 10.03
N MET A 76 8.00 -1.75 9.00
CA MET A 76 8.15 -2.16 7.60
C MET A 76 9.61 -2.29 7.17
N VAL A 77 10.47 -1.35 7.58
CA VAL A 77 11.92 -1.39 7.29
C VAL A 77 12.57 -2.60 7.96
N ALA A 78 12.26 -2.84 9.24
CA ALA A 78 12.75 -4.02 9.96
C ALA A 78 12.31 -5.33 9.27
N GLY A 79 11.05 -5.37 8.82
CA GLY A 79 10.48 -6.46 8.04
C GLY A 79 11.23 -6.74 6.74
N LEU A 80 11.51 -5.68 5.96
CA LEU A 80 12.28 -5.77 4.72
C LEU A 80 13.70 -6.31 4.97
N LEU A 81 14.40 -5.76 5.97
CA LEU A 81 15.74 -6.19 6.32
C LEU A 81 15.75 -7.66 6.75
N PHE A 82 14.77 -8.08 7.56
CA PHE A 82 14.62 -9.48 7.95
C PHE A 82 14.36 -10.39 6.75
N ALA A 83 13.48 -9.97 5.82
CA ALA A 83 13.17 -10.71 4.61
C ALA A 83 14.41 -10.95 3.74
N ILE A 84 15.16 -9.89 3.47
CA ILE A 84 16.31 -9.92 2.55
C ILE A 84 17.55 -10.54 3.21
N MET A 85 17.87 -10.14 4.44
CA MET A 85 19.13 -10.52 5.09
C MET A 85 19.06 -11.86 5.82
N ILE A 86 17.87 -12.34 6.18
CA ILE A 86 17.70 -13.55 7.00
C ILE A 86 16.86 -14.60 6.24
N SER A 87 15.59 -14.34 5.99
CA SER A 87 14.65 -15.35 5.48
C SER A 87 14.95 -15.83 4.07
N TYR A 88 15.25 -14.90 3.16
CA TYR A 88 15.40 -15.16 1.72
C TYR A 88 16.81 -14.86 1.21
N ARG A 89 17.81 -14.89 2.11
CA ARG A 89 19.22 -14.64 1.77
C ARG A 89 19.87 -15.75 0.95
N LYS A 90 19.32 -16.97 1.00
CA LYS A 90 19.93 -18.15 0.39
C LYS A 90 19.68 -18.14 -1.13
N PRO A 91 20.67 -18.49 -1.95
CA PRO A 91 20.49 -18.54 -3.38
C PRO A 91 19.43 -19.58 -3.74
N ARG A 92 18.56 -19.25 -4.70
CA ARG A 92 17.52 -20.14 -5.20
C ARG A 92 17.78 -20.47 -6.66
N GLN A 93 17.70 -21.75 -7.00
CA GLN A 93 17.83 -22.22 -8.38
C GLN A 93 16.44 -22.29 -9.01
N TYR A 94 16.38 -21.87 -10.27
CA TYR A 94 15.19 -21.91 -11.12
C TYR A 94 15.50 -22.86 -12.28
N ALA A 95 14.47 -23.50 -12.83
CA ALA A 95 14.63 -24.40 -13.96
C ALA A 95 15.15 -23.63 -15.18
N GLU A 96 16.25 -24.09 -15.75
CA GLU A 96 16.81 -23.56 -16.99
C GLU A 96 15.91 -23.97 -18.17
N GLY A 97 15.62 -23.03 -19.08
CA GLY A 97 14.81 -23.26 -20.29
C GLY A 97 13.38 -22.70 -20.26
N ALA A 98 12.90 -22.21 -19.11
CA ALA A 98 11.60 -21.54 -18.98
C ALA A 98 11.69 -20.01 -19.12
N ALA A 99 12.82 -19.44 -19.58
CA ALA A 99 12.88 -18.00 -19.84
C ALA A 99 11.69 -17.60 -20.75
N PRO A 100 10.93 -16.53 -20.44
CA PRO A 100 9.82 -16.13 -21.28
C PRO A 100 10.35 -16.03 -22.71
N ARG A 101 9.83 -16.83 -23.64
CA ARG A 101 10.02 -16.53 -25.05
C ARG A 101 9.57 -15.08 -25.19
N PRO A 102 10.36 -14.20 -25.81
CA PRO A 102 9.90 -12.85 -26.08
C PRO A 102 8.57 -13.02 -26.81
N THR A 103 7.46 -12.63 -26.18
CA THR A 103 6.25 -12.38 -26.95
C THR A 103 6.64 -11.35 -28.00
N ALA A 104 6.00 -11.35 -29.17
CA ALA A 104 6.36 -10.41 -30.23
C ALA A 104 6.34 -8.92 -29.78
N GLU A 105 5.71 -8.61 -28.64
CA GLU A 105 5.79 -7.30 -27.95
C GLU A 105 7.12 -7.03 -27.21
N ALA A 106 7.81 -8.05 -26.70
CA ALA A 106 9.12 -7.92 -26.05
C ALA A 106 10.28 -7.74 -27.06
N ALA A 107 10.05 -8.08 -28.34
CA ALA A 107 11.01 -7.84 -29.42
C ALA A 107 11.21 -6.33 -29.73
N GLY A 108 10.36 -5.46 -29.17
CA GLY A 108 10.46 -4.00 -29.27
C GLY A 108 10.90 -3.32 -27.96
N ALA A 109 11.29 -4.07 -26.92
CA ALA A 109 11.79 -3.45 -25.69
C ALA A 109 13.08 -2.69 -26.03
N PRO A 110 13.13 -1.36 -25.86
CA PRO A 110 14.36 -0.63 -26.10
C PRO A 110 15.42 -1.21 -25.17
N VAL A 111 16.57 -1.58 -25.73
CA VAL A 111 17.78 -1.91 -24.97
C VAL A 111 17.87 -0.91 -23.83
N ALA A 112 18.00 -1.40 -22.58
CA ALA A 112 18.14 -0.58 -21.39
C ALA A 112 19.33 0.38 -21.56
N SER A 113 19.05 1.54 -22.14
CA SER A 113 20.01 2.56 -22.48
C SER A 113 20.10 3.48 -21.28
N ARG A 114 21.31 4.00 -21.02
CA ARG A 114 21.52 5.08 -20.04
C ARG A 114 20.55 6.25 -20.28
N PHE A 115 20.14 6.45 -21.54
CA PHE A 115 19.11 7.42 -21.92
C PHE A 115 17.73 7.10 -21.35
N ALA A 116 17.26 5.85 -21.43
CA ALA A 116 15.96 5.43 -20.92
C ALA A 116 15.89 5.50 -19.39
N ALA A 117 16.98 5.11 -18.71
CA ALA A 117 17.10 5.30 -17.27
C ALA A 117 17.10 6.79 -16.90
N GLY A 118 17.86 7.62 -17.63
CA GLY A 118 17.90 9.07 -17.45
C GLY A 118 16.54 9.74 -17.66
N SER A 119 15.80 9.35 -18.71
CA SER A 119 14.45 9.88 -18.96
C SER A 119 13.45 9.43 -17.89
N GLY A 120 13.60 8.22 -17.34
CA GLY A 120 12.79 7.76 -16.21
C GLY A 120 13.01 8.61 -14.97
N ILE A 121 14.27 8.89 -14.63
CA ILE A 121 14.62 9.80 -13.53
C ILE A 121 14.09 11.21 -13.79
N ALA A 122 14.26 11.72 -15.01
CA ALA A 122 13.73 13.04 -15.40
C ALA A 122 12.21 13.11 -15.31
N ALA A 123 11.49 12.03 -15.68
CA ALA A 123 10.05 11.95 -15.57
C ALA A 123 9.58 11.97 -14.11
N ILE A 124 10.25 11.24 -13.21
CA ILE A 124 9.98 11.28 -11.77
C ILE A 124 10.23 12.70 -11.22
N ALA A 125 11.34 13.32 -11.60
CA ALA A 125 11.68 14.68 -11.18
C ALA A 125 10.64 15.71 -11.66
N ALA A 126 10.23 15.62 -12.94
CA ALA A 126 9.20 16.50 -13.51
C ALA A 126 7.83 16.30 -12.84
N MET A 127 7.45 15.04 -12.62
CA MET A 127 6.22 14.71 -11.90
C MET A 127 6.20 15.31 -10.50
N LEU A 128 7.27 15.11 -9.73
CA LEU A 128 7.38 15.65 -8.37
C LEU A 128 7.40 17.18 -8.37
N ALA A 129 8.16 17.81 -9.27
CA ALA A 129 8.25 19.26 -9.35
C ALA A 129 6.88 19.90 -9.61
N VAL A 130 6.15 19.39 -10.62
CA VAL A 130 4.82 19.91 -10.97
C VAL A 130 3.78 19.57 -9.91
N GLN A 131 3.82 18.36 -9.34
CA GLN A 131 2.91 17.98 -8.27
C GLN A 131 3.07 18.89 -7.05
N LEU A 132 4.31 19.16 -6.62
CA LEU A 132 4.60 20.00 -5.46
C LEU A 132 4.28 21.47 -5.71
N SER A 133 4.46 21.97 -6.93
CA SER A 133 4.16 23.38 -7.25
C SER A 133 2.67 23.66 -7.45
N THR A 134 1.92 22.70 -8.00
CA THR A 134 0.50 22.89 -8.33
C THR A 134 -0.45 22.32 -7.27
N GLY A 135 0.05 21.45 -6.38
CA GLY A 135 -0.77 20.64 -5.48
C GLY A 135 -1.64 19.59 -6.19
N SER A 136 -1.52 19.45 -7.53
CA SER A 136 -2.37 18.57 -8.32
C SER A 136 -1.56 17.42 -8.90
N MET A 137 -1.94 16.21 -8.52
CA MET A 137 -1.34 15.00 -9.05
C MET A 137 -1.62 14.76 -10.52
N ILE A 138 -2.77 15.25 -11.04
CA ILE A 138 -3.11 15.08 -12.45
C ILE A 138 -2.07 15.81 -13.30
N TYR A 139 -1.70 17.04 -12.91
CA TYR A 139 -0.65 17.79 -13.60
C TYR A 139 0.73 17.16 -13.40
N GLY A 140 1.05 16.65 -12.20
CA GLY A 140 2.29 15.90 -11.96
C GLY A 140 2.41 14.66 -12.85
N ALA A 141 1.39 13.80 -12.86
CA ALA A 141 1.35 12.60 -13.68
C ALA A 141 1.43 12.92 -15.17
N ALA A 142 0.70 13.94 -15.64
CA ALA A 142 0.77 14.41 -17.02
C ALA A 142 2.18 14.91 -17.40
N ALA A 143 2.85 15.64 -16.50
CA ALA A 143 4.22 16.11 -16.72
C ALA A 143 5.23 14.96 -16.83
N GLY A 144 5.17 13.99 -15.90
CA GLY A 144 6.03 12.80 -15.97
C GLY A 144 5.78 11.98 -17.24
N LEU A 145 4.51 11.79 -17.60
CA LEU A 145 4.12 11.09 -18.82
C LEU A 145 4.59 11.82 -20.08
N ALA A 146 4.47 13.16 -20.12
CA ALA A 146 4.96 13.98 -21.22
C ALA A 146 6.46 13.80 -21.43
N VAL A 147 7.26 13.76 -20.35
CA VAL A 147 8.71 13.50 -20.45
C VAL A 147 8.98 12.12 -21.08
N LEU A 148 8.26 11.08 -20.67
CA LEU A 148 8.44 9.72 -21.21
C LEU A 148 8.02 9.60 -22.68
N LEU A 149 6.94 10.28 -23.07
CA LEU A 149 6.45 10.35 -24.46
C LEU A 149 7.41 11.14 -25.36
N LEU A 150 7.88 12.31 -24.90
CA LEU A 150 8.84 13.13 -25.63
C LEU A 150 10.19 12.43 -25.80
N ALA A 151 10.63 11.69 -24.78
CA ALA A 151 11.83 10.85 -24.85
C ALA A 151 11.64 9.60 -25.74
N ARG A 152 10.42 9.32 -26.22
CA ARG A 152 10.05 8.12 -27.00
C ARG A 152 10.42 6.79 -26.32
N VAL A 153 10.50 6.81 -24.99
CA VAL A 153 10.79 5.62 -24.19
C VAL A 153 9.50 4.82 -23.90
N MET A 154 8.34 5.48 -24.01
CA MET A 154 7.02 4.87 -23.88
C MET A 154 6.19 5.08 -25.16
N PRO A 155 5.56 4.02 -25.71
CA PRO A 155 4.63 4.18 -26.82
C PRO A 155 3.31 4.81 -26.36
N LEU A 156 2.70 5.64 -27.23
CA LEU A 156 1.43 6.34 -26.91
C LEU A 156 0.33 5.39 -26.41
N GLY A 157 0.22 4.18 -26.97
CA GLY A 157 -0.79 3.21 -26.53
C GLY A 157 -0.63 2.69 -25.09
N GLN A 158 0.57 2.78 -24.50
CA GLN A 158 0.78 2.48 -23.07
C GLN A 158 0.39 3.66 -22.18
N ALA A 159 0.54 4.89 -22.67
CA ALA A 159 0.15 6.11 -21.94
C ALA A 159 -1.36 6.16 -21.68
N ASP A 160 -2.18 5.85 -22.69
CA ASP A 160 -3.64 5.81 -22.57
C ASP A 160 -4.11 4.77 -21.53
N ARG A 161 -3.45 3.61 -21.49
CA ARG A 161 -3.74 2.57 -20.49
C ARG A 161 -3.42 3.05 -19.08
N ILE A 162 -2.25 3.66 -18.86
CA ILE A 162 -1.84 4.17 -17.54
C ILE A 162 -2.83 5.24 -17.03
N LEU A 163 -3.24 6.17 -17.90
CA LEU A 163 -4.26 7.18 -17.57
C LEU A 163 -5.61 6.54 -17.24
N SER A 164 -6.06 5.59 -18.06
CA SER A 164 -7.34 4.90 -17.87
C SER A 164 -7.38 4.07 -16.59
N ASP A 165 -6.30 3.34 -16.29
CA ASP A 165 -6.15 2.56 -15.06
C ASP A 165 -6.12 3.49 -13.83
N GLY A 166 -5.43 4.61 -13.94
CA GLY A 166 -5.43 5.67 -12.92
C GLY A 166 -6.84 6.19 -12.65
N MET A 167 -7.58 6.59 -13.69
CA MET A 167 -8.98 7.04 -13.55
C MET A 167 -9.88 5.95 -12.96
N ARG A 168 -9.73 4.69 -13.40
CA ARG A 168 -10.50 3.56 -12.85
C ARG A 168 -10.23 3.37 -11.36
N SER A 169 -8.97 3.44 -10.93
CA SER A 169 -8.62 3.32 -9.51
C SER A 169 -9.25 4.43 -8.66
N MET A 170 -9.20 5.68 -9.15
CA MET A 170 -9.78 6.83 -8.45
C MET A 170 -11.31 6.76 -8.39
N ALA A 171 -11.96 6.36 -9.48
CA ALA A 171 -13.41 6.16 -9.52
C ALA A 171 -13.86 5.07 -8.54
N TYR A 172 -13.11 3.97 -8.45
CA TYR A 172 -13.38 2.90 -7.49
C TYR A 172 -13.22 3.37 -6.04
N ILE A 173 -12.14 4.09 -5.72
CA ILE A 173 -11.92 4.66 -4.38
C ILE A 173 -13.08 5.61 -4.02
N GLY A 174 -13.47 6.49 -4.94
CA GLY A 174 -14.60 7.40 -4.73
C GLY A 174 -15.92 6.67 -4.49
N PHE A 175 -16.22 5.62 -5.27
CA PHE A 175 -17.40 4.79 -5.08
C PHE A 175 -17.43 4.11 -3.71
N VAL A 176 -16.30 3.55 -3.27
CA VAL A 176 -16.21 2.91 -1.95
C VAL A 176 -16.35 3.95 -0.84
N MET A 177 -15.72 5.12 -0.97
CA MET A 177 -15.84 6.21 0.00
C MET A 177 -17.29 6.66 0.17
N MET A 178 -18.02 6.92 -0.93
CA MET A 178 -19.42 7.31 -0.86
C MET A 178 -20.30 6.21 -0.24
N SER A 179 -20.04 4.96 -0.60
CA SER A 179 -20.78 3.80 -0.08
C SER A 179 -20.54 3.60 1.43
N ALA A 180 -19.28 3.73 1.87
CA ALA A 180 -18.89 3.63 3.27
C ALA A 180 -19.42 4.79 4.10
N ALA A 181 -19.42 6.02 3.57
CA ALA A 181 -20.06 7.16 4.22
C ALA A 181 -21.57 6.93 4.40
N GLY A 182 -22.23 6.36 3.37
CA GLY A 182 -23.64 5.95 3.47
C GLY A 182 -23.87 4.87 4.53
N LEU A 183 -23.02 3.84 4.58
CA LEU A 183 -23.06 2.81 5.62
C LEU A 183 -22.87 3.42 7.01
N GLY A 184 -21.88 4.29 7.18
CA GLY A 184 -21.60 4.94 8.46
C GLY A 184 -22.75 5.83 8.93
N ALA A 185 -23.40 6.55 8.02
CA ALA A 185 -24.62 7.30 8.33
C ALA A 185 -25.74 6.38 8.83
N VAL A 186 -26.00 5.25 8.16
CA VAL A 186 -27.01 4.28 8.60
C VAL A 186 -26.65 3.69 9.97
N LEU A 187 -25.40 3.30 10.20
CA LEU A 187 -24.96 2.72 11.47
C LEU A 187 -25.07 3.72 12.63
N ARG A 188 -24.80 5.01 12.37
CA ARG A 188 -24.99 6.09 13.33
C ARG A 188 -26.47 6.32 13.65
N GLU A 189 -27.31 6.45 12.62
CA GLU A 189 -28.74 6.75 12.81
C GLU A 189 -29.52 5.60 13.42
N THR A 190 -29.04 4.37 13.24
CA THR A 190 -29.62 3.18 13.86
C THR A 190 -29.09 2.89 15.27
N GLY A 191 -28.14 3.69 15.78
CA GLY A 191 -27.56 3.51 17.11
C GLY A 191 -26.57 2.35 17.25
N HIS A 192 -26.18 1.71 16.13
CA HIS A 192 -25.31 0.54 16.15
C HIS A 192 -23.85 0.89 16.45
N ILE A 193 -23.40 2.10 16.09
CA ILE A 193 -22.07 2.58 16.46
C ILE A 193 -21.97 2.68 17.99
N GLU A 194 -22.95 3.29 18.62
CA GLU A 194 -23.03 3.47 20.07
C GLU A 194 -23.10 2.11 20.76
N ALA A 195 -23.94 1.19 20.29
CA ALA A 195 -24.05 -0.16 20.83
C ALA A 195 -22.73 -0.94 20.71
N LEU A 196 -22.03 -0.83 19.57
CA LEU A 196 -20.74 -1.49 19.34
C LEU A 196 -19.66 -0.92 20.26
N VAL A 197 -19.62 0.40 20.43
CA VAL A 197 -18.66 1.07 21.31
C VAL A 197 -18.91 0.66 22.77
N GLN A 198 -20.16 0.65 23.23
CA GLN A 198 -20.50 0.19 24.59
C GLN A 198 -20.16 -1.29 24.81
N ALA A 199 -20.44 -2.14 23.82
CA ALA A 199 -20.06 -3.56 23.87
C ALA A 199 -18.53 -3.71 23.96
N ALA A 200 -17.78 -2.97 23.14
CA ALA A 200 -16.32 -2.99 23.17
C ALA A 200 -15.76 -2.53 24.53
N ILE A 201 -16.30 -1.45 25.11
CA ILE A 201 -15.92 -0.97 26.44
C ILE A 201 -16.23 -2.02 27.51
N SER A 202 -17.39 -2.68 27.45
CA SER A 202 -17.73 -3.73 28.42
C SER A 202 -16.81 -4.97 28.33
N LEU A 203 -16.32 -5.28 27.13
CA LEU A 203 -15.45 -6.43 26.87
C LEU A 203 -13.99 -6.14 27.21
N VAL A 204 -13.53 -4.92 26.94
CA VAL A 204 -12.12 -4.51 27.05
C VAL A 204 -11.83 -3.76 28.36
N GLY A 205 -12.84 -3.13 28.95
CA GLY A 205 -12.70 -2.24 30.10
C GLY A 205 -11.76 -1.08 29.79
N ASP A 206 -10.97 -0.67 30.79
CA ASP A 206 -9.96 0.39 30.65
C ASP A 206 -8.66 -0.09 29.97
N ASN A 207 -8.62 -1.33 29.44
CA ASN A 207 -7.41 -1.89 28.85
C ASN A 207 -7.18 -1.41 27.41
N ARG A 208 -6.64 -0.19 27.28
CA ARG A 208 -6.25 0.41 25.99
C ARG A 208 -5.35 -0.50 25.15
N ALA A 209 -4.48 -1.29 25.77
CA ALA A 209 -3.61 -2.19 25.04
C ALA A 209 -4.41 -3.31 24.34
N LEU A 210 -5.35 -3.92 25.04
CA LEU A 210 -6.23 -4.93 24.46
C LEU A 210 -7.12 -4.33 23.36
N ALA A 211 -7.63 -3.11 23.55
CA ALA A 211 -8.39 -2.40 22.53
C ALA A 211 -7.57 -2.21 21.25
N ALA A 212 -6.36 -1.67 21.36
CA ALA A 212 -5.47 -1.43 20.23
C ALA A 212 -5.18 -2.73 19.45
N LEU A 213 -4.88 -3.83 20.15
CA LEU A 213 -4.63 -5.13 19.52
C LEU A 213 -5.87 -5.67 18.78
N LEU A 214 -7.06 -5.57 19.38
CA LEU A 214 -8.30 -6.00 18.74
C LEU A 214 -8.62 -5.14 17.51
N MET A 215 -8.44 -3.83 17.60
CA MET A 215 -8.64 -2.92 16.47
C MET A 215 -7.69 -3.24 15.32
N LEU A 216 -6.40 -3.48 15.60
CA LEU A 216 -5.45 -3.88 14.57
C LEU A 216 -5.75 -5.27 13.97
N ALA A 217 -6.23 -6.22 14.78
CA ALA A 217 -6.64 -7.54 14.31
C ALA A 217 -7.89 -7.49 13.42
N ILE A 218 -8.90 -6.71 13.82
CA ILE A 218 -10.11 -6.46 13.02
C ILE A 218 -9.73 -5.75 11.72
N GLY A 219 -8.87 -4.72 11.81
CA GLY A 219 -8.32 -4.01 10.67
C GLY A 219 -7.64 -4.95 9.67
N LEU A 220 -6.73 -5.80 10.15
CA LEU A 220 -6.09 -6.84 9.34
C LEU A 220 -7.12 -7.74 8.65
N LEU A 221 -8.13 -8.23 9.37
CA LEU A 221 -9.14 -9.13 8.79
C LEU A 221 -9.95 -8.44 7.68
N ILE A 222 -10.40 -7.20 7.92
CA ILE A 222 -11.17 -6.42 6.96
C ILE A 222 -10.30 -6.11 5.73
N THR A 223 -9.11 -5.56 5.93
CA THR A 223 -8.24 -5.18 4.81
C THR A 223 -7.76 -6.41 4.05
N LEU A 224 -7.50 -7.55 4.70
CA LEU A 224 -7.13 -8.79 4.01
C LEU A 224 -8.25 -9.27 3.07
N GLY A 225 -9.50 -9.18 3.51
CA GLY A 225 -10.67 -9.55 2.73
C GLY A 225 -10.98 -8.60 1.57
N ILE A 226 -10.80 -7.29 1.78
CA ILE A 226 -11.03 -6.27 0.75
C ILE A 226 -9.87 -6.23 -0.26
N GLY A 227 -8.63 -6.37 0.19
CA GLY A 227 -7.42 -6.27 -0.64
C GLY A 227 -7.01 -4.84 -1.01
N SER A 228 -7.59 -3.81 -0.38
CA SER A 228 -7.26 -2.41 -0.68
C SER A 228 -7.27 -1.54 0.59
N SER A 229 -6.11 -0.98 0.93
CA SER A 229 -5.97 -0.04 2.05
C SER A 229 -6.84 1.21 1.89
N PHE A 230 -6.89 1.78 0.68
CA PHE A 230 -7.67 2.99 0.38
C PHE A 230 -9.17 2.77 0.58
N SER A 231 -9.66 1.60 0.22
CA SER A 231 -11.05 1.19 0.34
C SER A 231 -11.44 0.83 1.79
N THR A 232 -10.48 0.37 2.59
CA THR A 232 -10.74 0.01 3.98
C THR A 232 -10.84 1.21 4.91
N ILE A 233 -10.07 2.29 4.69
CA ILE A 233 -10.05 3.45 5.61
C ILE A 233 -11.45 3.97 5.95
N PRO A 234 -12.35 4.24 4.99
CA PRO A 234 -13.69 4.75 5.30
C PRO A 234 -14.52 3.80 6.17
N LEU A 235 -14.37 2.49 5.96
CA LEU A 235 -15.08 1.47 6.73
C LEU A 235 -14.58 1.43 8.17
N ILE A 236 -13.27 1.35 8.39
CA ILE A 236 -12.72 1.24 9.75
C ILE A 236 -12.81 2.56 10.51
N ALA A 237 -12.65 3.72 9.85
CA ALA A 237 -12.70 5.03 10.52
C ALA A 237 -14.07 5.31 11.14
N THR A 238 -15.15 4.85 10.49
CA THR A 238 -16.52 4.95 10.98
C THR A 238 -16.69 4.33 12.38
N VAL A 239 -15.97 3.24 12.65
CA VAL A 239 -16.07 2.49 13.91
C VAL A 239 -14.93 2.85 14.86
N PHE A 240 -13.72 2.98 14.35
CA PHE A 240 -12.51 3.11 15.14
C PHE A 240 -12.36 4.50 15.74
N VAL A 241 -12.80 5.55 15.04
CA VAL A 241 -12.69 6.92 15.57
C VAL A 241 -13.54 7.10 16.83
N PRO A 242 -14.87 6.81 16.82
CA PRO A 242 -15.67 6.91 18.04
C PRO A 242 -15.13 6.04 19.19
N LEU A 243 -14.72 4.81 18.88
CA LEU A 243 -14.14 3.90 19.87
C LEU A 243 -12.84 4.45 20.49
N CYS A 244 -11.94 5.00 19.67
CA CYS A 244 -10.71 5.60 20.17
C CYS A 244 -10.95 6.81 21.06
N VAL A 245 -11.92 7.66 20.68
CA VAL A 245 -12.29 8.85 21.46
C VAL A 245 -12.83 8.43 22.83
N GLU A 246 -13.73 7.46 22.88
CA GLU A 246 -14.30 6.95 24.14
C GLU A 246 -13.26 6.26 25.04
N LEU A 247 -12.33 5.51 24.45
CA LEU A 247 -11.23 4.87 25.19
C LEU A 247 -10.11 5.84 25.59
N GLY A 248 -10.20 7.11 25.16
CA GLY A 248 -9.24 8.17 25.51
C GLY A 248 -7.89 8.05 24.81
N PHE A 249 -7.85 7.51 23.59
CA PHE A 249 -6.66 7.58 22.74
C PHE A 249 -6.42 9.00 22.25
N SER A 250 -5.15 9.38 22.09
CA SER A 250 -4.80 10.66 21.48
C SER A 250 -5.18 10.68 19.99
N PRO A 251 -5.30 11.87 19.37
CA PRO A 251 -5.51 11.96 17.94
C PRO A 251 -4.43 11.23 17.14
N LEU A 252 -3.16 11.39 17.53
CA LEU A 252 -2.03 10.72 16.85
C LEU A 252 -2.04 9.20 17.03
N ALA A 253 -2.39 8.70 18.22
CA ALA A 253 -2.57 7.27 18.44
C ALA A 253 -3.70 6.72 17.56
N THR A 254 -4.82 7.44 17.46
CA THR A 254 -5.96 7.07 16.61
C THR A 254 -5.57 7.00 15.13
N VAL A 255 -4.81 7.99 14.65
CA VAL A 255 -4.25 7.97 13.29
C VAL A 255 -3.37 6.74 13.09
N SER A 256 -2.47 6.45 14.04
CA SER A 256 -1.56 5.32 13.91
C SER A 256 -2.29 3.99 13.85
N LEU A 257 -3.38 3.84 14.62
CA LEU A 257 -4.24 2.65 14.59
C LEU A 257 -4.95 2.50 13.25
N ILE A 258 -5.62 3.56 12.78
CA ILE A 258 -6.37 3.53 11.51
C ILE A 258 -5.43 3.35 10.33
N GLY A 259 -4.33 4.12 10.27
CA GLY A 259 -3.35 4.04 9.19
C GLY A 259 -2.64 2.68 9.14
N THR A 260 -2.29 2.11 10.30
CA THR A 260 -1.71 0.75 10.35
C THR A 260 -2.74 -0.31 9.97
N ALA A 261 -3.95 -0.25 10.52
CA ALA A 261 -5.05 -1.16 10.18
C ALA A 261 -5.38 -1.17 8.68
N ALA A 262 -5.38 0.01 8.06
CA ALA A 262 -5.51 0.13 6.62
C ALA A 262 -4.34 -0.55 5.90
N ALA A 263 -3.08 -0.26 6.26
CA ALA A 263 -1.91 -0.82 5.58
C ALA A 263 -1.73 -2.35 5.74
N LEU A 264 -2.23 -2.94 6.83
CA LEU A 264 -2.06 -4.36 7.20
C LEU A 264 -2.61 -5.36 6.16
N GLY A 265 -3.58 -5.00 5.33
CA GLY A 265 -4.12 -5.94 4.32
C GLY A 265 -3.44 -5.84 2.97
N ASP A 266 -2.75 -4.74 2.65
CA ASP A 266 -2.05 -4.62 1.37
C ASP A 266 -0.84 -5.56 1.31
N ALA A 267 -0.20 -5.81 2.45
CA ALA A 267 0.80 -6.85 2.53
C ALA A 267 0.13 -8.21 2.75
N GLY A 268 0.25 -9.10 1.77
CA GLY A 268 -0.11 -10.50 1.93
C GLY A 268 -1.56 -10.88 1.62
N SER A 269 -2.46 -9.94 1.34
CA SER A 269 -3.79 -10.30 0.80
C SER A 269 -3.67 -10.88 -0.60
N PRO A 270 -4.30 -12.05 -0.88
CA PRO A 270 -4.37 -12.60 -2.24
C PRO A 270 -5.12 -11.71 -3.25
N ALA A 271 -5.98 -10.83 -2.75
CA ALA A 271 -6.77 -9.94 -3.60
C ALA A 271 -6.09 -8.58 -3.84
N SER A 272 -4.99 -8.27 -3.14
CA SER A 272 -4.41 -6.93 -3.20
C SER A 272 -3.55 -6.70 -4.44
N ASP A 273 -3.65 -5.52 -5.02
CA ASP A 273 -2.77 -5.06 -6.10
C ASP A 273 -1.29 -5.10 -5.70
N SER A 274 -1.01 -4.92 -4.40
CA SER A 274 0.32 -5.00 -3.79
C SER A 274 0.91 -6.42 -3.79
N THR A 275 0.10 -7.46 -4.02
CA THR A 275 0.55 -8.85 -4.19
C THR A 275 0.34 -9.35 -5.62
N LEU A 276 -0.77 -9.01 -6.27
CA LEU A 276 -1.08 -9.36 -7.66
C LEU A 276 -0.08 -8.72 -8.62
N GLY A 277 0.27 -7.45 -8.41
CA GLY A 277 1.21 -6.71 -9.23
C GLY A 277 2.60 -7.35 -9.30
N PRO A 278 3.27 -7.58 -8.15
CA PRO A 278 4.54 -8.30 -8.10
C PRO A 278 4.42 -9.73 -8.65
N THR A 279 3.35 -10.45 -8.32
CA THR A 279 3.15 -11.84 -8.78
C THR A 279 3.05 -11.92 -10.30
N ALA A 280 2.24 -11.07 -10.93
CA ALA A 280 2.06 -11.06 -12.38
C ALA A 280 3.40 -10.88 -13.11
N GLY A 281 4.29 -10.04 -12.57
CA GLY A 281 5.63 -9.86 -13.13
C GLY A 281 6.58 -11.02 -12.80
N LEU A 282 6.63 -11.44 -11.54
CA LEU A 282 7.58 -12.46 -11.06
C LEU A 282 7.26 -13.87 -11.56
N ASN A 283 6.01 -14.11 -11.95
CA ASN A 283 5.53 -15.39 -12.48
C ASN A 283 5.43 -15.41 -14.02
N ALA A 284 6.06 -14.47 -14.74
CA ALA A 284 5.97 -14.43 -16.20
C ALA A 284 6.57 -15.67 -16.90
N ASP A 285 7.38 -16.46 -16.19
CA ASP A 285 7.93 -17.75 -16.64
C ASP A 285 7.29 -18.98 -15.94
N GLY A 286 6.23 -18.78 -15.15
CA GLY A 286 5.55 -19.86 -14.44
C GLY A 286 6.27 -20.38 -13.19
N GLN A 287 7.37 -19.76 -12.75
CA GLN A 287 8.20 -20.25 -11.63
C GLN A 287 7.98 -19.52 -10.30
N HIS A 288 6.91 -18.71 -10.17
CA HIS A 288 6.62 -17.96 -8.96
C HIS A 288 5.16 -18.11 -8.52
N ASP A 289 4.95 -18.84 -7.43
CA ASP A 289 3.61 -19.05 -6.90
C ASP A 289 3.05 -17.78 -6.24
N HIS A 290 1.77 -17.46 -6.50
CA HIS A 290 1.14 -16.28 -5.92
C HIS A 290 1.10 -16.31 -4.39
N ILE A 291 0.66 -17.44 -3.81
CA ILE A 291 0.42 -17.56 -2.39
C ILE A 291 1.75 -17.72 -1.64
N TRP A 292 2.55 -18.71 -2.01
CA TRP A 292 3.81 -19.06 -1.34
C TRP A 292 5.00 -18.21 -1.77
N GLY A 293 4.92 -17.59 -2.96
CA GLY A 293 5.95 -16.72 -3.50
C GLY A 293 5.76 -15.25 -3.15
N THR A 294 4.51 -14.78 -2.99
CA THR A 294 4.21 -13.37 -2.69
C THR A 294 3.42 -13.20 -1.41
N CYS A 295 2.23 -13.80 -1.28
CA CYS A 295 1.30 -13.49 -0.20
C CYS A 295 1.87 -13.86 1.18
N VAL A 296 2.27 -15.13 1.37
CA VAL A 296 2.83 -15.61 2.65
C VAL A 296 4.12 -14.87 3.02
N PRO A 297 5.11 -14.69 2.11
CA PRO A 297 6.30 -13.89 2.41
C PRO A 297 5.99 -12.47 2.88
N THR A 298 5.15 -11.74 2.14
CA THR A 298 4.83 -10.34 2.46
C THR A 298 3.97 -10.24 3.72
N PHE A 299 3.01 -11.14 3.93
CA PHE A 299 2.23 -11.22 5.16
C PHE A 299 3.12 -11.36 6.39
N LEU A 300 4.04 -12.34 6.39
CA LEU A 300 4.91 -12.60 7.53
C LEU A 300 5.87 -11.46 7.82
N HIS A 301 6.48 -10.90 6.77
CA HIS A 301 7.53 -9.89 6.93
C HIS A 301 6.98 -8.47 7.12
N TYR A 302 5.72 -8.20 6.83
CA TYR A 302 5.15 -6.87 6.99
C TYR A 302 4.02 -6.82 8.01
N ASN A 303 3.08 -7.77 8.01
CA ASN A 303 1.95 -7.68 8.95
C ASN A 303 2.38 -7.94 10.39
N VAL A 304 3.32 -8.87 10.62
CA VAL A 304 3.82 -9.10 11.97
C VAL A 304 4.53 -7.86 12.52
N PRO A 305 5.50 -7.23 11.81
CA PRO A 305 6.06 -5.96 12.26
C PRO A 305 5.05 -4.82 12.33
N LEU A 306 4.11 -4.68 11.38
CA LEU A 306 3.09 -3.64 11.42
C LEU A 306 2.18 -3.77 12.64
N LEU A 307 1.74 -4.99 12.98
CA LEU A 307 0.96 -5.23 14.20
C LEU A 307 1.73 -4.80 15.45
N LEU A 308 3.01 -5.19 15.54
CA LEU A 308 3.85 -4.86 16.69
C LEU A 308 4.12 -3.35 16.79
N PHE A 309 4.60 -2.73 15.72
CA PHE A 309 5.00 -1.32 15.72
C PHE A 309 3.79 -0.38 15.69
N GLY A 310 2.68 -0.78 15.08
CA GLY A 310 1.41 -0.05 15.16
C GLY A 310 0.80 -0.10 16.55
N PHE A 311 0.88 -1.25 17.23
CA PHE A 311 0.50 -1.35 18.64
C PHE A 311 1.37 -0.45 19.52
N LEU A 312 2.69 -0.49 19.34
CA LEU A 312 3.60 0.39 20.08
C LEU A 312 3.33 1.87 19.78
N ALA A 313 2.97 2.23 18.55
CA ALA A 313 2.67 3.60 18.17
C ALA A 313 1.42 4.10 18.88
N ALA A 314 0.37 3.28 18.88
CA ALA A 314 -0.87 3.57 19.57
C ALA A 314 -0.70 3.73 21.08
N MET A 315 0.34 3.12 21.66
CA MET A 315 0.59 3.13 23.10
C MET A 315 1.52 4.24 23.58
N VAL A 316 2.33 4.81 22.69
CA VAL A 316 3.30 5.86 23.01
C VAL A 316 2.82 7.25 22.60
N LEU A 317 1.97 7.35 21.57
CA LEU A 317 1.40 8.60 21.07
C LEU A 317 0.17 9.06 21.86
#